data_AF-A0A0K2ZMJ5-F1
#
_entry.id   AF-A0A0K2ZMJ5-F1
#
_cell.length_a   1.000
_cell.length_b   1.000
_cell.length_c   1.000
_cell.angle_alpha   90.00
_cell.angle_beta   90.00
_cell.angle_gamma   90.00
#
_symmetry.space_group_name_H-M   'P 1'
#
loop_
_entity.id
_entity.type
_entity.pdbx_description
1 polymer ?
#
loop_
_entity_poly.entity_id
_entity_poly.type
_entity_poly.pdbx_seq_one_letter_code
_entity_poly.pdbx_strand_id
1 'polypeptide(L)'
;MHTPPEQPTIDAARLELSQLRRQSLLARLELDRLQTDLIALKDNGLHGLATDLKAANERLVLTTLRAQAQVVTYQLALDDANRQSKRDPLTGLPNRELLFERLNLAITTAHAQHHRIAVLFLDLNEFKQINDLLGHATGDRFLRLAA
;
A
#
# COMPACT_ATOMS: atom_id res chain seq x y z
N MET A 1 -42.67 -81.86 27.38
CA MET A 1 -42.29 -80.44 27.23
C MET A 1 -41.16 -80.35 26.22
N HIS A 2 -41.46 -80.05 24.95
CA HIS A 2 -40.58 -79.28 24.06
C HIS A 2 -41.34 -79.01 22.75
N THR A 3 -41.63 -77.74 22.52
CA THR A 3 -42.25 -77.19 21.31
C THR A 3 -41.24 -77.11 20.17
N PRO A 4 -41.51 -77.66 18.97
CA PRO A 4 -40.70 -77.39 17.78
C PRO A 4 -41.09 -76.05 17.13
N PRO A 5 -40.20 -75.44 16.32
CA PRO A 5 -40.17 -74.00 16.06
C PRO A 5 -41.25 -73.57 15.08
N GLU A 6 -41.88 -72.43 15.34
CA GLU A 6 -42.78 -71.74 14.40
C GLU A 6 -42.01 -71.39 13.13
N GLN A 7 -42.31 -72.06 12.01
CA GLN A 7 -41.84 -71.65 10.70
C GLN A 7 -42.57 -70.36 10.30
N PRO A 8 -41.87 -69.30 9.88
CA PRO A 8 -42.53 -68.08 9.45
C PRO A 8 -43.38 -68.39 8.20
N THR A 9 -44.66 -68.02 8.23
CA THR A 9 -45.57 -68.15 7.10
C THR A 9 -45.07 -67.27 5.93
N ILE A 10 -45.18 -67.76 4.69
CA ILE A 10 -44.73 -67.05 3.47
C ILE A 10 -45.28 -65.61 3.39
N ASP A 11 -46.47 -65.38 3.95
CA ASP A 11 -47.10 -64.06 4.02
C ASP A 11 -46.38 -63.09 4.97
N ALA A 12 -45.82 -63.56 6.08
CA ALA A 12 -45.01 -62.74 6.99
C ALA A 12 -43.71 -62.28 6.30
N ALA A 13 -43.03 -63.20 5.60
CA ALA A 13 -41.82 -62.88 4.83
C ALA A 13 -42.09 -61.91 3.66
N ARG A 14 -43.25 -62.02 3.00
CA ARG A 14 -43.68 -61.08 1.94
C ARG A 14 -43.97 -59.70 2.50
N LEU A 15 -44.61 -59.62 3.67
CA LEU A 15 -44.88 -58.35 4.35
C LEU A 15 -43.57 -57.66 4.75
N GLU A 16 -42.64 -58.39 5.34
CA GLU A 16 -41.33 -57.89 5.75
C GLU A 16 -40.50 -57.40 4.55
N LEU A 17 -40.50 -58.15 3.44
CA LEU A 17 -39.84 -57.73 2.19
C LEU A 17 -40.48 -56.44 1.61
N SER A 18 -41.81 -56.30 1.70
CA SER A 18 -42.50 -55.09 1.25
C SER A 18 -42.18 -53.87 2.11
N GLN A 19 -42.02 -54.06 3.42
CA GLN A 19 -41.61 -53.03 4.36
C GLN A 19 -40.16 -52.60 4.10
N LEU A 20 -39.25 -53.56 3.93
CA LEU A 20 -37.84 -53.30 3.56
C LEU A 20 -37.72 -52.55 2.23
N ARG A 21 -38.49 -52.94 1.21
CA ARG A 21 -38.53 -52.22 -0.08
C ARG A 21 -39.02 -50.78 0.09
N ARG A 22 -40.05 -50.55 0.90
CA ARG A 22 -40.57 -49.21 1.17
C ARG A 22 -39.54 -48.37 1.93
N GLN A 23 -38.88 -48.94 2.94
CA GLN A 23 -37.77 -48.28 3.66
C GLN A 23 -36.61 -47.94 2.73
N SER A 24 -36.21 -48.86 1.84
CA SER A 24 -35.15 -48.59 0.85
C SER A 24 -35.52 -47.46 -0.11
N LEU A 25 -36.78 -47.41 -0.56
CA LEU A 25 -37.26 -46.33 -1.43
C LEU A 25 -37.22 -44.97 -0.71
N LEU A 26 -37.70 -44.91 0.54
CA LEU A 26 -37.67 -43.69 1.34
C LEU A 26 -36.24 -43.23 1.61
N ALA A 27 -35.34 -44.15 1.97
CA ALA A 27 -33.93 -43.85 2.18
C ALA A 27 -33.26 -43.29 0.90
N ARG A 28 -33.59 -43.84 -0.28
CA ARG A 28 -33.07 -43.32 -1.56
C ARG A 28 -33.57 -41.91 -1.85
N LEU A 29 -34.86 -41.65 -1.65
CA LEU A 29 -35.43 -40.30 -1.85
C LEU A 29 -34.79 -39.27 -0.92
N GLU A 30 -34.53 -39.65 0.33
CA GLU A 30 -33.89 -38.77 1.29
C GLU A 30 -32.43 -38.51 0.95
N LEU A 31 -31.73 -39.51 0.42
CA LEU A 31 -30.35 -39.39 -0.06
C LEU A 31 -30.26 -38.47 -1.30
N ASP A 32 -31.19 -38.59 -2.25
CA ASP A 32 -31.28 -37.71 -3.41
C ASP A 32 -31.55 -36.25 -3.00
N ARG A 33 -32.45 -36.04 -2.02
CA ARG A 33 -32.70 -34.72 -1.45
C ARG A 33 -31.43 -34.15 -0.82
N LEU A 34 -30.77 -34.92 0.05
CA LEU A 34 -29.55 -34.46 0.73
C LEU A 34 -28.42 -34.15 -0.25
N GLN A 35 -28.28 -34.91 -1.33
CA GLN A 35 -27.32 -34.60 -2.41
C GLN A 35 -27.65 -33.29 -3.09
N THR A 36 -28.93 -33.02 -3.37
CA THR A 36 -29.38 -31.77 -3.99
C THR A 36 -29.09 -30.58 -3.07
N ASP A 37 -29.41 -30.70 -1.78
CA ASP A 37 -29.15 -29.67 -0.78
C ASP A 37 -27.63 -29.40 -0.65
N LEU A 38 -26.80 -30.45 -0.66
CA LEU A 38 -25.34 -30.33 -0.60
C LEU A 38 -24.75 -29.60 -1.82
N ILE A 39 -25.23 -29.91 -3.03
CA ILE A 39 -24.80 -29.24 -4.27
C ILE A 39 -25.14 -27.76 -4.21
N ALA A 40 -26.38 -27.43 -3.83
CA ALA A 40 -26.82 -26.04 -3.70
C ALA A 40 -25.99 -25.26 -2.67
N LEU A 41 -25.71 -25.86 -1.50
CA LEU A 41 -24.84 -25.27 -0.47
C LEU A 41 -23.42 -25.04 -0.98
N LYS A 42 -22.84 -26.02 -1.70
CA LYS A 42 -21.48 -25.94 -2.25
C LYS A 42 -21.36 -24.85 -3.31
N ASP A 43 -22.31 -24.78 -4.24
CA ASP A 43 -22.29 -23.81 -5.33
C ASP A 43 -22.49 -22.39 -4.82
N ASN A 44 -23.41 -22.19 -3.88
CA ASN A 44 -23.62 -20.90 -3.23
C ASN A 44 -22.37 -20.46 -2.44
N GLY A 45 -21.72 -21.37 -1.71
CA GLY A 45 -20.49 -21.08 -0.98
C GLY A 45 -19.32 -20.72 -1.88
N LEU A 46 -19.12 -21.46 -2.99
CA LEU A 46 -18.09 -21.18 -3.99
C LEU A 46 -18.32 -19.85 -4.70
N HIS A 47 -19.57 -19.53 -5.07
CA HIS A 47 -19.90 -18.24 -5.67
C HIS A 47 -19.69 -17.08 -4.70
N GLY A 48 -20.10 -17.23 -3.43
CA GLY A 48 -19.86 -16.23 -2.39
C GLY A 48 -18.37 -15.94 -2.22
N LEU A 49 -17.56 -16.99 -2.06
CA LEU A 49 -16.11 -16.86 -1.91
C LEU A 49 -15.45 -16.22 -3.13
N ALA A 50 -15.85 -16.60 -4.34
CA ALA A 50 -15.32 -16.02 -5.58
C ALA A 50 -15.67 -14.52 -5.68
N THR A 51 -16.88 -14.14 -5.26
CA THR A 51 -17.34 -12.74 -5.23
C THR A 51 -16.55 -11.93 -4.21
N ASP A 52 -16.36 -12.47 -3.01
CA ASP A 52 -15.59 -11.82 -1.94
C ASP A 52 -14.11 -11.66 -2.33
N LEU A 53 -13.50 -12.70 -2.93
CA LEU A 53 -12.13 -12.65 -3.41
C LEU A 53 -11.96 -11.60 -4.51
N LYS A 54 -12.91 -11.51 -5.44
CA LYS A 54 -12.91 -10.48 -6.48
C LYS A 54 -13.00 -9.08 -5.87
N ALA A 55 -13.92 -8.86 -4.93
CA ALA A 55 -14.07 -7.57 -4.25
C ALA A 55 -12.80 -7.20 -3.45
N ALA A 56 -12.18 -8.17 -2.77
CA ALA A 56 -10.92 -7.97 -2.06
C ALA A 56 -9.77 -7.62 -3.02
N ASN A 57 -9.65 -8.32 -4.16
CA ASN A 57 -8.67 -8.02 -5.19
C ASN A 57 -8.85 -6.61 -5.78
N GLU A 58 -10.09 -6.24 -6.14
CA GLU A 58 -10.40 -4.89 -6.63
C GLU A 58 -10.02 -3.81 -5.61
N ARG A 59 -10.32 -4.05 -4.32
CA ARG A 59 -9.94 -3.15 -3.23
C ARG A 59 -8.43 -3.04 -3.10
N LEU A 60 -7.69 -4.16 -3.14
CA LEU A 60 -6.24 -4.19 -3.09
C LEU A 60 -5.60 -3.44 -4.26
N VAL A 61 -6.14 -3.61 -5.48
CA VAL A 61 -5.67 -2.88 -6.66
C VAL A 61 -5.86 -1.38 -6.48
N LEU A 62 -7.04 -0.94 -6.04
CA LEU A 62 -7.33 0.47 -5.82
C LEU A 62 -6.46 1.08 -4.71
N THR A 63 -6.26 0.39 -3.60
CA THR A 63 -5.40 0.88 -2.51
C THR A 63 -3.94 0.96 -2.95
N THR A 64 -3.46 -0.01 -3.72
CA THR A 64 -2.10 -0.03 -4.25
C THR A 64 -1.85 1.13 -5.21
N LEU A 65 -2.77 1.37 -6.16
CA LEU A 65 -2.66 2.49 -7.09
C LEU A 65 -2.65 3.85 -6.38
N ARG A 66 -3.49 4.02 -5.35
CA ARG A 66 -3.49 5.25 -4.52
C ARG A 66 -2.17 5.44 -3.77
N ALA A 67 -1.64 4.37 -3.16
CA ALA A 67 -0.37 4.43 -2.47
C ALA A 67 0.78 4.80 -3.42
N GLN A 68 0.81 4.22 -4.63
CA GLN A 68 1.80 4.57 -5.66
C GLN A 68 1.72 6.04 -6.09
N ALA A 69 0.51 6.55 -6.32
CA ALA A 69 0.31 7.97 -6.66
C ALA A 69 0.77 8.91 -5.53
N GLN A 70 0.57 8.51 -4.27
CA GLN A 70 1.04 9.27 -3.11
C GLN A 70 2.57 9.30 -3.03
N VAL A 71 3.26 8.18 -3.29
CA VAL A 71 4.74 8.12 -3.25
C VAL A 71 5.35 9.18 -4.19
N VAL A 72 4.85 9.29 -5.42
CA VAL A 72 5.36 10.28 -6.38
C VAL A 72 5.15 11.71 -5.87
N THR A 73 3.95 12.00 -5.35
CA THR A 73 3.63 13.32 -4.80
C THR A 73 4.53 13.69 -3.62
N TYR A 74 4.76 12.73 -2.71
CA TYR A 74 5.66 12.93 -1.58
C TYR A 74 7.10 13.16 -2.02
N GLN A 75 7.57 12.41 -3.02
CA GLN A 75 8.93 12.58 -3.53
C GLN A 75 9.15 13.99 -4.08
N LEU A 76 8.19 14.50 -4.88
CA LEU A 76 8.25 15.85 -5.41
C LEU A 76 8.26 16.91 -4.30
N ALA A 77 7.39 16.76 -3.30
CA ALA A 77 7.35 17.68 -2.16
C ALA A 77 8.65 17.65 -1.34
N LEU A 78 9.26 16.47 -1.18
CA LEU A 78 10.53 16.30 -0.48
C LEU A 78 11.67 16.94 -1.27
N ASP A 79 11.71 16.75 -2.58
CA ASP A 79 12.70 17.36 -3.46
C ASP A 79 12.57 18.89 -3.44
N ASP A 80 11.36 19.42 -3.46
CA ASP A 80 11.09 20.86 -3.33
C ASP A 80 11.53 21.40 -1.97
N ALA A 81 11.18 20.72 -0.88
CA ALA A 81 11.61 21.09 0.46
C ALA A 81 13.13 21.07 0.59
N ASN A 82 13.79 20.07 0.00
CA ASN A 82 15.24 19.96 0.00
C ASN A 82 15.89 21.09 -0.84
N ARG A 83 15.35 21.39 -2.02
CA ARG A 83 15.78 22.53 -2.85
C ARG A 83 15.68 23.85 -2.09
N GLN A 84 14.59 24.06 -1.36
CA GLN A 84 14.38 25.27 -0.57
C GLN A 84 15.30 25.31 0.65
N SER A 85 15.52 24.19 1.34
CA SER A 85 16.43 24.09 2.49
C SER A 85 17.88 24.44 2.12
N LYS A 86 18.28 24.13 0.88
CA LYS A 86 19.63 24.41 0.33
C LYS A 86 19.87 25.87 -0.07
N ARG A 87 18.89 26.77 0.10
CA ARG A 87 19.01 28.19 -0.20
C ARG A 87 18.78 29.02 1.06
N ASP A 88 19.48 30.14 1.15
CA ASP A 88 19.24 31.13 2.21
C ASP A 88 17.86 31.77 2.00
N PRO A 89 16.96 31.79 3.01
CA PRO A 89 15.59 32.27 2.83
C PRO A 89 15.50 33.78 2.62
N LEU A 90 16.51 34.55 3.04
CA LEU A 90 16.51 36.01 2.92
C LEU A 90 16.94 36.45 1.50
N THR A 91 18.03 35.88 1.00
CA THR A 91 18.67 36.28 -0.27
C THR A 91 18.33 35.36 -1.44
N GLY A 92 17.89 34.13 -1.15
CA GLY A 92 17.77 33.06 -2.12
C GLY A 92 19.11 32.48 -2.57
N LEU A 93 20.28 33.00 -2.19
CA LEU A 93 21.55 32.43 -2.64
C LEU A 93 21.76 31.00 -2.08
N PRO A 94 22.64 30.19 -2.70
CA PRO A 94 23.05 28.91 -2.11
C PRO A 94 23.46 29.10 -0.65
N ASN A 95 22.89 28.31 0.24
CA ASN A 95 23.30 28.33 1.63
C ASN A 95 24.72 27.73 1.76
N ARG A 96 25.26 27.74 2.99
CA ARG A 96 26.60 27.20 3.26
C ARG A 96 26.74 25.72 2.87
N GLU A 97 25.70 24.92 3.06
CA GLU A 97 25.68 23.50 2.71
C GLU A 97 25.80 23.28 1.20
N LEU A 98 24.95 23.93 0.40
CA LEU A 98 24.96 23.85 -1.05
C LEU A 98 26.25 24.46 -1.65
N LEU A 99 26.81 25.50 -1.03
CA LEU A 99 28.11 26.05 -1.40
C LEU A 99 29.21 24.98 -1.32
N PHE A 100 29.30 24.25 -0.19
CA PHE A 100 30.31 23.21 -0.01
C PHE A 100 30.09 22.01 -0.93
N GLU A 101 28.83 21.60 -1.15
CA GLU A 101 28.49 20.55 -2.12
C GLU A 101 29.01 20.90 -3.52
N ARG A 102 28.73 22.13 -3.99
CA ARG A 102 29.20 22.63 -5.28
C ARG A 102 30.72 22.79 -5.35
N LEU A 103 31.34 23.28 -4.27
CA LEU A 103 32.79 23.44 -4.21
C LEU A 103 33.51 22.08 -4.30
N ASN A 104 33.02 21.07 -3.58
CA ASN A 104 33.57 19.71 -3.64
C ASN A 104 33.47 19.11 -5.05
N LEU A 105 32.32 19.30 -5.71
CA LEU A 105 32.13 18.88 -7.10
C LEU A 105 33.07 19.62 -8.05
N ALA A 106 33.22 20.94 -7.88
CA ALA A 106 34.11 21.76 -8.69
C ALA A 106 35.58 21.35 -8.53
N ILE A 107 36.04 21.08 -7.30
CA ILE A 107 37.39 20.59 -7.02
C ILE A 107 37.63 19.24 -7.70
N THR A 108 36.69 18.30 -7.55
CA THR A 108 36.80 16.96 -8.13
C THR A 108 36.87 17.03 -9.67
N THR A 109 36.01 17.84 -10.26
CA THR A 109 35.97 18.06 -11.72
C THR A 109 37.23 18.72 -12.23
N ALA A 110 37.71 19.76 -11.55
CA ALA A 110 38.94 20.47 -11.91
C ALA A 110 40.17 19.57 -11.82
N HIS A 111 40.25 18.70 -10.81
CA HIS A 111 41.30 17.69 -10.69
C HIS A 111 41.28 16.71 -11.87
N ALA A 112 40.09 16.20 -12.24
CA ALA A 112 39.94 15.27 -13.37
C ALA A 112 40.27 15.90 -14.73
N GLN A 113 40.04 17.21 -14.88
CA GLN A 113 40.23 17.95 -16.13
C GLN A 113 41.54 18.76 -16.17
N HIS A 114 42.39 18.64 -15.14
CA HIS A 114 43.61 19.45 -14.99
C HIS A 114 43.38 20.98 -15.07
N HIS A 115 42.21 21.44 -14.65
CA HIS A 115 41.87 22.85 -14.57
C HIS A 115 42.09 23.42 -13.17
N ARG A 116 42.17 24.75 -13.07
CA ARG A 116 42.24 25.46 -11.79
C ARG A 116 40.91 26.14 -11.50
N ILE A 117 40.55 26.21 -10.23
CA ILE A 117 39.41 26.99 -9.74
C ILE A 117 39.91 28.11 -8.83
N ALA A 118 39.13 29.17 -8.72
CA ALA A 118 39.34 30.26 -7.76
C ALA A 118 38.07 30.44 -6.92
N VAL A 119 38.24 30.83 -5.66
CA VAL A 119 37.15 31.14 -4.73
C VAL A 119 37.32 32.58 -4.28
N LEU A 120 36.27 33.39 -4.42
CA LEU A 120 36.22 34.76 -3.94
C LEU A 120 35.29 34.83 -2.73
N PHE A 121 35.75 35.47 -1.67
CA PHE A 121 34.92 35.76 -0.49
C PHE A 121 34.69 37.27 -0.42
N LEU A 122 33.43 37.66 -0.29
CA LEU A 122 32.99 39.05 -0.24
C LEU A 122 32.22 39.27 1.06
N ASP A 123 32.52 40.37 1.75
CA ASP A 123 31.82 40.79 2.95
C ASP A 123 31.33 42.23 2.80
N LEU A 124 30.22 42.56 3.47
CA LEU A 124 29.62 43.89 3.42
C LEU A 124 30.16 44.74 4.56
N ASN A 125 31.07 45.66 4.22
CA ASN A 125 31.65 46.59 5.19
C ASN A 125 30.56 47.37 5.95
N GLU A 126 30.75 47.52 7.26
CA GLU A 126 29.88 48.31 8.14
C GLU A 126 28.39 47.88 8.18
N PHE A 127 28.04 46.68 7.72
CA PHE A 127 26.64 46.20 7.71
C PHE A 127 25.97 46.24 9.09
N LYS A 128 26.74 46.04 10.17
CA LYS A 128 26.24 46.19 11.54
C LYS A 128 25.72 47.60 11.84
N GLN A 129 26.40 48.65 11.35
CA GLN A 129 25.95 50.03 11.54
C GLN A 129 24.61 50.27 10.82
N ILE A 130 24.41 49.70 9.63
CA ILE A 130 23.11 49.77 8.93
C ILE A 130 22.01 49.16 9.79
N ASN A 131 22.24 47.99 10.40
CA ASN A 131 21.27 47.37 11.30
C ASN A 131 21.00 48.22 12.54
N ASP A 132 22.05 48.75 13.16
CA ASP A 132 21.96 49.49 14.42
C ASP A 132 21.28 50.87 14.23
N LEU A 133 21.50 51.55 13.09
CA LEU A 133 20.94 52.88 12.80
C LEU A 133 19.57 52.82 12.09
N LEU A 134 19.37 51.87 11.17
CA LEU A 134 18.19 51.84 10.28
C LEU A 134 17.28 50.62 10.52
N GLY A 135 17.63 49.77 11.49
CA GLY A 135 16.90 48.58 11.85
C GLY A 135 17.14 47.39 10.92
N HIS A 136 16.93 46.19 11.47
CA HIS A 136 17.15 44.91 10.76
C HIS A 136 16.36 44.78 9.46
N ALA A 137 15.13 45.30 9.38
CA ALA A 137 14.34 45.23 8.14
C ALA A 137 15.00 45.97 6.97
N THR A 138 15.74 47.06 7.25
CA THR A 138 16.52 47.78 6.25
C THR A 138 17.78 47.00 5.87
N GLY A 139 18.46 46.42 6.86
CA GLY A 139 19.58 45.50 6.63
C GLY A 139 19.20 44.31 5.74
N ASP A 140 18.04 43.69 5.98
CA ASP A 140 17.51 42.60 5.16
C ASP A 140 17.27 43.02 3.70
N ARG A 141 16.79 44.26 3.48
CA ARG A 141 16.65 44.81 2.11
C ARG A 141 18.01 45.03 1.46
N PHE A 142 18.99 45.49 2.21
CA PHE A 142 20.36 45.67 1.72
C PHE A 142 21.00 44.34 1.32
N LEU A 143 20.85 43.30 2.16
CA LEU A 143 21.31 41.95 1.85
C LEU A 143 20.65 41.38 0.58
N ARG A 144 19.34 41.58 0.41
CA ARG A 144 18.63 41.20 -0.82
C ARG A 144 19.09 41.93 -2.08
N LEU A 145 19.59 43.16 -1.96
CA LEU A 145 20.08 43.95 -3.09
C LEU A 145 21.52 43.58 -3.48
N ALA A 146 22.34 43.23 -2.49
CA ALA A 146 23.74 42.82 -2.71
C ALA A 146 23.87 41.39 -3.24
N ALA A 147 22.86 40.54 -2.98
CA ALA A 147 22.78 39.15 -3.41
C ALA A 147 22.41 39.02 -4.90
#